data_AF-A0A7C3RHC2-F1
#
_entry.id   AF-A0A7C3RHC2-F1
#
_cell.length_a   1.000
_cell.length_b   1.000
_cell.length_c   1.000
_cell.angle_alpha   90.00
_cell.angle_beta   90.00
_cell.angle_gamma   90.00
#
_symmetry.space_group_name_H-M   'P 1'
#
loop_
_entity.id
_entity.type
_entity.pdbx_description
1 polymer ?
#
loop_
_entity_poly.entity_id
_entity_poly.type
_entity_poly.pdbx_seq_one_letter_code
_entity_poly.pdbx_strand_id
1 'polypeptide(L)'
;MPFKDEILENLRKKDVIYVSTLQGKGIRSRIMHFYADNDFSIFLASMKNDPKITQIISNPNVSLLCHIEEKELQDSKEIEITGVASLIEDDEERKRALNLLSQKSPVVKALLEAGKDDLLHCVKISPESVKYRVFKEIVQGLPPTVIEFPKMNFHSDWKRIKDKIKIWLAEVRAPFLTATIVPIVLGTSIAWYHTGRVDWLLFALTLISGIFLHMGCNVVNDYYDHVSRNDDINREFVRPFSGGSRMIQLGLLTPLEVLSGGLLFFAIGSGIGIYLAIERGWEILVLGIIGVVSSFFYTAPPLYFASRGIGEFLVGLNFGTLMTLGAYFVQTQKFSIEAILASIPPALLIAGVLYINEFPDYNADKEVGKKTIVVRLGREKAVVPYVFIMLLGYIVVLLSSLLGKLPLSTLISFATIPFGLKAIDFAKKYHSNPLRLVPANAMTIQSHLFTGLLLSIAFILKDKFYLSIPIFLLFLLIVLLNIQKITKKGKGIEIAQGSLS
;
A
#
# COMPACT_ATOMS: atom_id res chain seq x y z
N MET A 1 -13.59 15.33 45.22
CA MET A 1 -12.31 15.99 44.85
C MET A 1 -12.65 17.41 44.44
N PRO A 2 -12.35 18.44 45.26
CA PRO A 2 -12.79 19.83 45.01
C PRO A 2 -12.31 20.39 43.65
N PHE A 3 -11.19 19.90 43.12
CA PHE A 3 -10.66 20.31 41.81
C PHE A 3 -11.27 19.57 40.61
N LYS A 4 -12.00 18.47 40.80
CA LYS A 4 -12.54 17.67 39.68
C LYS A 4 -13.54 18.49 38.85
N ASP A 5 -14.50 19.11 39.53
CA ASP A 5 -15.57 19.86 38.87
C ASP A 5 -15.02 21.10 38.17
N GLU A 6 -14.06 21.78 38.79
CA GLU A 6 -13.36 22.93 38.21
C GLU A 6 -12.62 22.56 36.91
N ILE A 7 -11.84 21.46 36.91
CA ILE A 7 -11.10 21.02 35.71
C ILE A 7 -12.08 20.64 34.59
N LEU A 8 -13.18 19.95 34.92
CA LEU A 8 -14.19 19.57 33.92
C LEU A 8 -14.92 20.79 33.34
N GLU A 9 -15.25 21.79 34.15
CA GLU A 9 -15.85 23.04 33.68
C GLU A 9 -14.90 23.77 32.71
N ASN A 10 -13.63 23.84 33.08
CA ASN A 10 -12.56 24.40 32.27
C ASN A 10 -12.38 23.67 30.92
N LEU A 11 -12.41 22.33 30.89
CA LEU A 11 -12.40 21.54 29.65
C LEU A 11 -13.66 21.78 28.81
N ARG A 12 -14.83 21.94 29.45
CA ARG A 12 -16.09 22.20 28.76
C ARG A 12 -16.10 23.53 28.02
N LYS A 13 -15.42 24.56 28.54
CA LYS A 13 -15.26 25.89 27.90
C LYS A 13 -14.46 25.87 26.59
N LYS A 14 -13.74 24.79 26.28
CA LYS A 14 -12.92 24.68 25.06
C LYS A 14 -13.50 23.69 24.07
N ASP A 15 -13.51 24.06 22.80
CA ASP A 15 -14.00 23.17 21.74
C ASP A 15 -12.90 22.25 21.20
N VAL A 16 -11.64 22.66 21.33
CA VAL A 16 -10.48 21.98 20.77
C VAL A 16 -9.39 21.71 21.80
N ILE A 17 -8.62 20.65 21.56
CA ILE A 17 -7.48 20.23 22.40
C ILE A 17 -6.30 19.83 21.53
N TYR A 18 -5.07 20.01 22.02
CA TYR A 18 -3.88 19.50 21.37
C TYR A 18 -3.73 18.01 21.67
N VAL A 19 -3.73 17.19 20.64
CA VAL A 19 -3.56 15.73 20.74
C VAL A 19 -2.16 15.35 20.26
N SER A 20 -1.32 14.91 21.18
CA SER A 20 0.07 14.50 20.94
C SER A 20 0.23 12.99 21.03
N THR A 21 0.96 12.41 20.06
CA THR A 21 1.30 10.98 20.01
C THR A 21 2.78 10.82 19.67
N LEU A 22 3.40 9.75 20.17
CA LEU A 22 4.76 9.39 19.78
C LEU A 22 4.80 8.79 18.38
N GLN A 23 5.73 9.25 17.55
CA GLN A 23 6.05 8.74 16.21
C GLN A 23 7.56 8.53 16.09
N GLY A 24 8.03 7.31 16.31
CA GLY A 24 9.47 7.05 16.41
C GLY A 24 10.11 7.85 17.54
N LYS A 25 11.06 8.75 17.20
CA LYS A 25 11.70 9.67 18.17
C LYS A 25 11.03 11.05 18.25
N GLY A 26 10.05 11.35 17.40
CA GLY A 26 9.37 12.64 17.34
C GLY A 26 8.00 12.63 18.01
N ILE A 27 7.55 13.81 18.45
CA ILE A 27 6.18 14.04 18.92
C ILE A 27 5.38 14.66 17.78
N ARG A 28 4.23 14.08 17.44
CA ARG A 28 3.31 14.65 16.45
C ARG A 28 2.03 15.12 17.12
N SER A 29 1.76 16.41 17.00
CA SER A 29 0.60 17.06 17.63
C SER A 29 -0.38 17.56 16.57
N ARG A 30 -1.68 17.50 16.89
CA ARG A 30 -2.76 18.07 16.07
C ARG A 30 -3.83 18.64 16.98
N ILE A 31 -4.43 19.75 16.57
CA ILE A 31 -5.62 20.31 17.22
C ILE A 31 -6.84 19.53 16.74
N MET A 32 -7.63 19.00 17.67
CA MET A 32 -8.86 18.25 17.37
C MET A 32 -10.00 18.76 18.23
N HIS A 33 -11.22 18.75 17.69
CA HIS A 33 -12.41 18.93 18.50
C HIS A 33 -12.57 17.74 19.44
N PHE A 34 -12.99 18.02 20.67
CA PHE A 34 -13.12 16.99 21.70
C PHE A 34 -14.35 17.20 22.56
N TYR A 35 -14.77 16.14 23.24
CA TYR A 35 -15.74 16.21 24.32
C TYR A 35 -15.19 15.48 25.54
N ALA A 36 -15.30 16.08 26.73
CA ALA A 36 -14.91 15.47 28.00
C ALA A 36 -16.16 15.11 28.81
N ASP A 37 -16.30 13.85 29.20
CA ASP A 37 -17.38 13.42 30.09
C ASP A 37 -17.06 13.63 31.58
N ASN A 38 -17.97 13.21 32.45
CA ASN A 38 -17.82 13.36 33.91
C ASN A 38 -16.69 12.49 34.51
N ASP A 39 -16.17 11.52 33.75
CA ASP A 39 -15.12 10.60 34.17
C ASP A 39 -13.77 10.95 33.51
N PHE A 40 -13.67 12.14 32.91
CA PHE A 40 -12.51 12.61 32.13
C PHE A 40 -12.22 11.75 30.89
N SER A 41 -13.14 10.89 30.45
CA SER A 41 -13.01 10.24 29.15
C SER A 41 -13.13 11.30 28.06
N ILE A 42 -12.15 11.32 27.17
CA ILE A 42 -12.11 12.27 26.06
C ILE A 42 -12.53 11.57 24.78
N PHE A 43 -13.57 12.08 24.15
CA PHE A 43 -14.04 11.62 22.85
C PHE A 43 -13.45 12.51 21.77
N LEU A 44 -12.98 11.89 20.69
CA LEU A 44 -12.48 12.53 19.48
C LEU A 44 -13.13 11.87 18.26
N ALA A 45 -13.29 12.62 17.16
CA ALA A 45 -13.70 12.03 15.88
C ALA A 45 -12.91 12.62 14.72
N SER A 46 -12.68 11.79 13.71
CA SER A 46 -12.15 12.23 12.42
C SER A 46 -12.57 11.27 11.31
N MET A 47 -12.26 11.62 10.07
CA MET A 47 -12.60 10.80 8.91
C MET A 47 -11.94 9.43 8.97
N LYS A 48 -12.61 8.42 8.42
CA LYS A 48 -12.01 7.11 8.13
C LYS A 48 -10.73 7.30 7.31
N ASN A 49 -9.67 6.61 7.72
CA ASN A 49 -8.31 6.72 7.16
C ASN A 49 -7.59 8.04 7.44
N ASP A 50 -8.09 8.87 8.36
CA ASP A 50 -7.31 10.02 8.82
C ASP A 50 -6.00 9.54 9.48
N PRO A 51 -4.82 10.07 9.06
CA PRO A 51 -3.53 9.63 9.58
C PRO A 51 -3.42 9.70 11.10
N LYS A 52 -4.03 10.70 11.75
CA LYS A 52 -3.98 10.86 13.20
C LYS A 52 -4.78 9.78 13.90
N ILE A 53 -5.92 9.36 13.35
CA ILE A 53 -6.69 8.24 13.90
C ILE A 53 -5.92 6.94 13.77
N THR A 54 -5.32 6.65 12.60
CA THR A 54 -4.51 5.44 12.42
C THR A 54 -3.28 5.45 13.33
N GLN A 55 -2.67 6.62 13.55
CA GLN A 55 -1.57 6.78 14.51
C GLN A 55 -2.02 6.51 15.95
N ILE A 56 -3.15 7.09 16.38
CA ILE A 56 -3.69 6.87 17.72
C ILE A 56 -4.03 5.38 17.93
N ILE A 57 -4.55 4.69 16.92
CA ILE A 57 -4.84 3.25 17.02
C ILE A 57 -3.56 2.41 17.13
N SER A 58 -2.51 2.76 16.37
CA SER A 58 -1.24 2.02 16.38
C SER A 58 -0.37 2.30 17.62
N ASN A 59 -0.45 3.53 18.15
CA ASN A 59 0.19 3.96 19.38
C ASN A 59 -0.85 4.64 20.30
N PRO A 60 -1.54 3.84 21.15
CA PRO A 60 -2.68 4.32 21.93
C PRO A 60 -2.28 5.24 23.07
N ASN A 61 -0.99 5.33 23.42
CA ASN A 61 -0.52 6.25 24.45
C ASN A 61 -0.53 7.68 23.90
N VAL A 62 -1.47 8.48 24.40
CA VAL A 62 -1.71 9.85 23.97
C VAL A 62 -1.46 10.82 25.12
N SER A 63 -0.95 11.99 24.77
CA SER A 63 -0.89 13.14 25.66
C SER A 63 -1.74 14.25 25.06
N LEU A 64 -2.67 14.77 25.86
CA LEU A 64 -3.52 15.89 25.51
C LEU A 64 -3.10 17.11 26.30
N LEU A 65 -3.09 18.27 25.65
CA LEU A 65 -2.81 19.55 26.28
C LEU A 65 -3.92 20.54 25.96
N CYS A 66 -4.47 21.16 27.00
CA CYS A 66 -5.47 22.21 26.90
C CYS A 66 -4.97 23.44 27.65
N HIS A 67 -4.90 24.57 26.95
CA HIS A 67 -4.55 25.86 27.53
C HIS A 67 -5.78 26.76 27.60
N ILE A 68 -5.99 27.37 28.76
CA ILE A 68 -7.13 28.24 29.03
C ILE A 68 -6.58 29.61 29.42
N GLU A 69 -6.59 30.49 28.43
CA GLU A 69 -6.26 31.90 28.60
C GLU A 69 -7.38 32.62 29.34
N GLU A 70 -7.02 33.27 30.44
CA GLU A 70 -7.88 34.17 31.21
C GLU A 70 -7.45 35.62 30.98
N LYS A 71 -8.28 36.59 31.37
CA LYS A 71 -7.97 38.03 31.18
C LYS A 71 -6.65 38.44 31.83
N GLU A 72 -6.34 37.86 32.99
CA GLU A 72 -5.06 38.03 33.64
C GLU A 72 -4.21 36.76 33.43
N LEU A 73 -3.00 36.94 32.91
CA LEU A 73 -2.10 35.81 32.60
C LEU A 73 -1.85 34.91 33.81
N GLN A 74 -1.78 35.49 35.01
CA GLN A 74 -1.56 34.78 36.27
C GLN A 74 -2.66 33.77 36.62
N ASP A 75 -3.87 33.98 36.12
CA ASP A 75 -5.00 33.08 36.34
C ASP A 75 -5.23 32.10 35.18
N SER A 76 -4.43 32.21 34.10
CA SER A 76 -4.49 31.26 33.00
C SER A 76 -4.13 29.86 33.47
N LYS A 77 -4.75 28.85 32.87
CA LYS A 77 -4.66 27.45 33.33
C LYS A 77 -4.14 26.53 32.23
N GLU A 78 -3.50 25.47 32.66
CA GLU A 78 -3.05 24.37 31.82
C GLU A 78 -3.59 23.04 32.33
N ILE A 79 -4.13 22.23 31.42
CA ILE A 79 -4.60 20.88 31.70
C ILE A 79 -3.85 19.92 30.77
N GLU A 80 -3.07 19.02 31.35
CA GLU A 80 -2.39 17.92 30.66
C GLU A 80 -3.13 16.61 31.00
N ILE A 81 -3.57 15.87 29.99
CA ILE A 81 -4.20 14.56 30.17
C ILE A 81 -3.34 13.51 29.48
N THR A 82 -2.78 12.57 30.22
CA THR A 82 -2.16 11.37 29.63
C THR A 82 -3.17 10.25 29.69
N GLY A 83 -3.27 9.46 28.62
CA GLY A 83 -4.25 8.39 28.58
C GLY A 83 -4.01 7.40 27.46
N VAL A 84 -4.86 6.38 27.45
CA VAL A 84 -4.87 5.33 26.44
C VAL A 84 -6.08 5.50 25.56
N ALA A 85 -5.84 5.58 24.26
CA ALA A 85 -6.86 5.73 23.25
C ALA A 85 -7.34 4.37 22.70
N SER A 86 -8.63 4.29 22.44
CA SER A 86 -9.27 3.13 21.83
C SER A 86 -10.33 3.56 20.82
N LEU A 87 -10.42 2.87 19.69
CA LEU A 87 -11.52 3.05 18.75
C LEU A 87 -12.81 2.48 19.37
N ILE A 88 -13.90 3.26 19.29
CA ILE A 88 -15.22 2.82 19.73
C ILE A 88 -15.84 1.96 18.62
N GLU A 89 -15.99 0.66 18.88
CA GLU A 89 -16.54 -0.30 17.93
C GLU A 89 -18.02 -0.58 18.14
N ASP A 90 -18.51 -0.40 19.36
CA ASP A 90 -19.94 -0.53 19.66
C ASP A 90 -20.72 0.61 19.01
N ASP A 91 -21.72 0.27 18.19
CA ASP A 91 -22.46 1.26 17.41
C ASP A 91 -23.29 2.21 18.28
N GLU A 92 -23.79 1.74 19.43
CA GLU A 92 -24.55 2.57 20.36
C GLU A 92 -23.63 3.56 21.10
N GLU A 93 -22.49 3.10 21.63
CA GLU A 93 -21.48 3.97 22.23
C GLU A 93 -20.91 4.96 21.21
N ARG A 94 -20.69 4.52 19.96
CA ARG A 94 -20.20 5.36 18.87
C ARG A 94 -21.20 6.47 18.54
N LYS A 95 -22.49 6.15 18.39
CA LYS A 95 -23.54 7.16 18.16
C LYS A 95 -23.64 8.14 19.33
N ARG A 96 -23.59 7.65 20.57
CA ARG A 96 -23.56 8.49 21.77
C ARG A 96 -22.39 9.46 21.73
N ALA A 97 -21.19 8.98 21.46
CA ALA A 97 -19.98 9.81 21.41
C ALA A 97 -20.05 10.86 20.28
N LEU A 98 -20.55 10.49 19.10
CA LEU A 98 -20.73 11.42 17.98
C LEU A 98 -21.77 12.51 18.30
N ASN A 99 -22.87 12.17 18.99
CA ASN A 99 -23.86 13.13 19.45
C ASN A 99 -23.32 14.10 20.52
N LEU A 100 -22.41 13.65 21.39
CA LEU A 100 -21.72 14.54 22.32
C LEU A 100 -20.76 15.47 21.57
N LEU A 101 -20.00 14.93 20.61
CA LEU A 101 -19.06 15.69 19.80
C LEU A 101 -19.72 16.71 18.86
N SER A 102 -20.93 16.45 18.37
CA SER A 102 -21.67 17.36 17.49
C SER A 102 -22.00 18.70 18.15
N GLN A 103 -22.02 18.75 19.49
CA GLN A 103 -22.21 19.97 20.26
C GLN A 103 -21.01 20.93 20.13
N LYS A 104 -19.81 20.39 19.85
CA LYS A 104 -18.55 21.14 19.81
C LYS A 104 -17.90 21.19 18.44
N SER A 105 -18.13 20.17 17.60
CA SER A 105 -17.52 20.05 16.28
C SER A 105 -18.53 20.33 15.17
N PRO A 106 -18.41 21.45 14.44
CA PRO A 106 -19.25 21.75 13.28
C PRO A 106 -19.21 20.66 12.20
N VAL A 107 -18.03 20.05 11.99
CA VAL A 107 -17.83 18.98 10.99
C VAL A 107 -18.62 17.73 11.35
N VAL A 108 -18.53 17.26 12.60
CA VAL A 108 -19.29 16.10 13.08
C VAL A 108 -20.79 16.38 13.01
N LYS A 109 -21.21 17.59 13.42
CA LYS A 109 -22.61 18.02 13.32
C LYS A 109 -23.14 17.94 11.88
N ALA A 110 -22.42 18.55 10.92
CA ALA A 110 -22.80 18.53 9.52
C ALA A 110 -22.88 17.11 8.93
N LEU A 111 -21.96 16.22 9.31
CA LEU A 111 -21.96 14.84 8.84
C LEU A 111 -23.10 14.00 9.44
N LEU A 112 -23.44 14.21 10.71
CA LEU A 112 -24.61 13.57 11.35
C LEU A 112 -25.91 14.05 10.72
N GLU A 113 -26.07 15.36 10.51
CA GLU A 113 -27.25 15.94 9.86
C GLU A 113 -27.41 15.45 8.41
N ALA A 114 -26.31 15.18 7.72
CA ALA A 114 -26.30 14.59 6.38
C ALA A 114 -26.47 13.06 6.34
N GLY A 115 -26.59 12.39 7.50
CA GLY A 115 -26.67 10.92 7.58
C GLY A 115 -25.41 10.20 7.08
N LYS A 116 -24.23 10.83 7.22
CA LYS A 116 -22.91 10.32 6.78
C LYS A 116 -21.97 10.06 7.95
N ASP A 117 -22.50 9.63 9.08
CA ASP A 117 -21.74 9.28 10.29
C ASP A 117 -20.88 8.02 10.12
N ASP A 118 -21.17 7.21 9.11
CA ASP A 118 -20.39 6.07 8.68
C ASP A 118 -19.01 6.46 8.13
N LEU A 119 -18.81 7.72 7.74
CA LEU A 119 -17.52 8.23 7.28
C LEU A 119 -16.56 8.56 8.43
N LEU A 120 -17.04 8.57 9.68
CA LEU A 120 -16.25 8.95 10.86
C LEU A 120 -15.77 7.73 11.66
N HIS A 121 -14.54 7.82 12.18
CA HIS A 121 -14.06 7.03 13.29
C HIS A 121 -14.15 7.86 14.57
N CYS A 122 -14.64 7.24 15.65
CA CYS A 122 -14.68 7.85 16.97
C CYS A 122 -13.71 7.13 17.91
N VAL A 123 -12.91 7.91 18.62
CA VAL A 123 -11.89 7.44 19.54
C VAL A 123 -12.27 7.90 20.94
N LYS A 124 -12.22 6.99 21.90
CA LYS A 124 -12.30 7.26 23.33
C LYS A 124 -10.90 7.20 23.92
N ILE A 125 -10.49 8.26 24.59
CA ILE A 125 -9.26 8.31 25.38
C ILE A 125 -9.68 8.16 26.82
N SER A 126 -9.20 7.10 27.45
CA SER A 126 -9.39 6.88 28.88
C SER A 126 -8.18 7.45 29.61
N PRO A 127 -8.38 8.33 30.59
CA PRO A 127 -7.29 9.02 31.28
C PRO A 127 -6.52 8.03 32.17
N GLU A 128 -5.20 8.18 32.20
CA GLU A 128 -4.31 7.59 33.21
C GLU A 128 -3.92 8.62 34.25
N SER A 129 -3.65 9.86 33.81
CA SER A 129 -3.42 10.99 34.70
C SER A 129 -3.97 12.29 34.11
N VAL A 130 -4.45 13.17 34.98
CA VAL A 130 -4.82 14.55 34.65
C VAL A 130 -4.01 15.47 35.55
N LYS A 131 -3.19 16.34 34.96
CA LYS A 131 -2.46 17.39 35.67
C LYS A 131 -3.10 18.73 35.38
N TYR A 132 -3.32 19.49 36.43
CA TYR A 132 -3.88 20.84 36.38
C TYR A 132 -2.90 21.83 37.02
N ARG A 133 -2.66 22.95 36.34
CA ARG A 133 -1.78 24.02 36.80
C ARG A 133 -2.40 25.38 36.54
N VAL A 134 -2.29 26.28 37.51
CA VAL A 134 -2.57 27.71 37.33
C VAL A 134 -1.25 28.45 37.12
N PHE A 135 -1.19 29.42 36.22
CA PHE A 135 0.05 30.08 35.82
C PHE A 135 0.78 30.73 37.01
N LYS A 136 0.06 31.36 37.96
CA LYS A 136 0.66 31.90 39.18
C LYS A 136 1.38 30.84 40.03
N GLU A 137 0.86 29.63 40.09
CA GLU A 137 1.45 28.50 40.83
C GLU A 137 2.75 28.04 40.15
N ILE A 138 2.76 28.05 38.80
CA ILE A 138 3.95 27.74 38.00
C ILE A 138 5.08 28.73 38.31
N VAL A 139 4.76 30.03 38.33
CA VAL A 139 5.75 31.09 38.64
C VAL A 139 6.28 30.97 40.07
N GLN A 140 5.44 30.51 41.00
CA GLN A 140 5.80 30.29 42.41
C GLN A 140 6.52 28.95 42.66
N GLY A 141 6.69 28.11 41.64
CA GLY A 141 7.34 26.79 41.77
C GLY A 141 6.50 25.75 42.52
N LEU A 142 5.17 25.95 42.62
CA LEU A 142 4.28 25.00 43.27
C LEU A 142 4.02 23.78 42.36
N PRO A 143 3.86 22.57 42.93
CA PRO A 143 3.59 21.37 42.15
C PRO A 143 2.16 21.38 41.56
N PRO A 144 1.92 20.66 40.45
CA PRO A 144 0.59 20.55 39.85
C PRO A 144 -0.37 19.78 40.76
N THR A 145 -1.65 20.07 40.61
CA THR A 145 -2.70 19.14 41.06
C THR A 145 -2.75 17.95 40.10
N VAL A 146 -2.57 16.73 40.62
CA VAL A 146 -2.58 15.50 39.82
C VAL A 146 -3.72 14.60 40.26
N ILE A 147 -4.52 14.15 39.29
CA ILE A 147 -5.54 13.11 39.48
C ILE A 147 -5.04 11.87 38.72
N GLU A 148 -4.75 10.80 39.46
CA GLU A 148 -4.39 9.51 38.88
C GLU A 148 -5.62 8.59 38.77
N PHE A 149 -5.66 7.83 37.69
CA PHE A 149 -6.71 6.85 37.42
C PHE A 149 -6.12 5.43 37.51
N PRO A 150 -6.94 4.42 37.84
CA PRO A 150 -6.49 3.04 37.82
C PRO A 150 -5.91 2.71 36.44
N LYS A 151 -4.66 2.22 36.39
CA LYS A 151 -4.07 1.73 35.15
C LYS A 151 -4.98 0.66 34.58
N MET A 152 -5.59 0.94 33.43
CA MET A 152 -6.36 -0.07 32.73
C MET A 152 -5.42 -1.13 32.17
N ASN A 153 -5.56 -2.36 32.65
CA ASN A 153 -5.00 -3.52 31.99
C ASN A 153 -5.82 -3.77 30.72
N PHE A 154 -5.38 -3.24 29.58
CA PHE A 154 -6.16 -3.37 28.35
C PHE A 154 -6.15 -4.81 27.81
N HIS A 155 -7.35 -5.31 27.51
CA HIS A 155 -7.65 -6.40 26.57
C HIS A 155 -7.25 -5.93 25.15
N SER A 156 -6.59 -6.64 24.24
CA SER A 156 -5.88 -7.92 24.20
C SER A 156 -4.74 -7.64 23.22
N ASP A 157 -3.51 -8.10 23.48
CA ASP A 157 -2.37 -7.95 22.56
C ASP A 157 -2.73 -8.31 21.11
N TRP A 158 -3.70 -9.21 20.94
CA TRP A 158 -4.29 -9.59 19.66
C TRP A 158 -4.83 -8.46 18.79
N LYS A 159 -5.53 -7.46 19.34
CA LYS A 159 -6.07 -6.36 18.52
C LYS A 159 -4.92 -5.51 17.96
N ARG A 160 -3.93 -5.20 18.81
CA ARG A 160 -2.72 -4.47 18.43
C ARG A 160 -1.89 -5.25 17.40
N ILE A 161 -1.77 -6.56 17.57
CA ILE A 161 -1.13 -7.45 16.58
C ILE A 161 -1.88 -7.37 15.24
N LYS A 162 -3.21 -7.48 15.23
CA LYS A 162 -4.02 -7.39 14.00
C LYS A 162 -3.82 -6.05 13.28
N ASP A 163 -3.81 -4.94 13.99
CA ASP A 163 -3.61 -3.63 13.37
C ASP A 163 -2.17 -3.45 12.88
N LYS A 164 -1.16 -3.94 13.62
CA LYS A 164 0.23 -3.95 13.15
C LYS A 164 0.40 -4.83 11.91
N ILE A 165 -0.30 -5.97 11.82
CA ILE A 165 -0.35 -6.80 10.62
C ILE A 165 -0.95 -6.02 9.44
N LYS A 166 -2.07 -5.30 9.61
CA LYS A 166 -2.65 -4.47 8.53
C LYS A 166 -1.67 -3.40 8.03
N ILE A 167 -0.95 -2.76 8.95
CA ILE A 167 0.08 -1.78 8.62
C ILE A 167 1.18 -2.44 7.79
N TRP A 168 1.70 -3.60 8.21
CA TRP A 168 2.72 -4.34 7.46
C TRP A 168 2.22 -4.86 6.12
N LEU A 169 0.95 -5.30 6.01
CA LEU A 169 0.35 -5.69 4.73
C LEU A 169 0.26 -4.51 3.75
N ALA A 170 0.02 -3.30 4.26
CA ALA A 170 0.07 -2.08 3.46
C ALA A 170 1.52 -1.72 3.08
N GLU A 171 2.46 -1.83 4.03
CA GLU A 171 3.90 -1.59 3.84
C GLU A 171 4.50 -2.47 2.74
N VAL A 172 4.29 -3.79 2.83
CA VAL A 172 4.78 -4.73 1.81
C VAL A 172 4.03 -4.63 0.48
N ARG A 173 3.00 -3.79 0.40
CA ARG A 173 2.13 -3.62 -0.76
C ARG A 173 1.52 -4.97 -1.20
N ALA A 174 0.92 -5.70 -0.26
CA ALA A 174 0.47 -7.08 -0.46
C ALA A 174 -0.33 -7.37 -1.75
N PRO A 175 -1.22 -6.48 -2.24
CA PRO A 175 -1.90 -6.71 -3.53
C PRO A 175 -0.96 -6.86 -4.74
N PHE A 176 0.22 -6.23 -4.70
CA PHE A 176 1.23 -6.32 -5.76
C PHE A 176 2.01 -7.63 -5.73
N LEU A 177 1.91 -8.46 -4.68
CA LEU A 177 2.57 -9.78 -4.64
C LEU A 177 2.08 -10.73 -5.75
N THR A 178 0.94 -10.41 -6.39
CA THR A 178 0.51 -11.05 -7.63
C THR A 178 1.57 -11.00 -8.74
N ALA A 179 2.43 -9.97 -8.77
CA ALA A 179 3.58 -9.85 -9.66
C ALA A 179 4.63 -10.95 -9.48
N THR A 180 4.66 -11.59 -8.31
CA THR A 180 5.54 -12.71 -8.01
C THR A 180 4.82 -14.05 -8.16
N ILE A 181 3.61 -14.12 -7.61
CA ILE A 181 2.83 -15.37 -7.58
C ILE A 181 2.54 -15.85 -9.01
N VAL A 182 2.09 -14.95 -9.88
CA VAL A 182 1.68 -15.33 -11.25
C VAL A 182 2.85 -15.85 -12.08
N PRO A 183 4.02 -15.19 -12.12
CA PRO A 183 5.16 -15.68 -12.90
C PRO A 183 5.77 -16.98 -12.37
N ILE A 184 5.73 -17.22 -11.05
CA ILE A 184 6.13 -18.51 -10.44
C ILE A 184 5.16 -19.63 -10.83
N VAL A 185 3.85 -19.37 -10.78
CA VAL A 185 2.82 -20.32 -11.22
C VAL A 185 3.00 -20.63 -12.71
N LEU A 186 3.32 -19.62 -13.53
CA LEU A 186 3.60 -19.81 -14.95
C LEU A 186 4.82 -20.71 -15.17
N GLY A 187 5.96 -20.42 -14.53
CA GLY A 187 7.17 -21.25 -14.66
C GLY A 187 6.94 -22.72 -14.25
N THR A 188 6.17 -22.92 -13.16
CA THR A 188 5.79 -24.25 -12.70
C THR A 188 4.82 -24.95 -13.66
N SER A 189 3.90 -24.20 -14.28
CA SER A 189 2.97 -24.73 -15.29
C SER A 189 3.70 -25.17 -16.56
N ILE A 190 4.75 -24.46 -16.95
CA ILE A 190 5.63 -24.84 -18.08
C ILE A 190 6.44 -26.10 -17.71
N ALA A 191 6.93 -26.19 -16.47
CA ALA A 191 7.59 -27.40 -15.98
C ALA A 191 6.65 -28.62 -16.01
N TRP A 192 5.40 -28.44 -15.60
CA TRP A 192 4.35 -29.46 -15.72
C TRP A 192 4.09 -29.86 -17.18
N TYR A 193 4.03 -28.87 -18.09
CA TYR A 193 3.85 -29.13 -19.51
C TYR A 193 4.96 -30.05 -20.05
N HIS A 194 6.23 -29.79 -19.73
CA HIS A 194 7.37 -30.59 -20.19
C HIS A 194 7.56 -31.93 -19.47
N THR A 195 7.31 -32.00 -18.17
CA THR A 195 7.69 -33.17 -17.35
C THR A 195 6.49 -34.01 -16.89
N GLY A 196 5.28 -33.45 -16.90
CA GLY A 196 4.09 -34.08 -16.35
C GLY A 196 4.13 -34.29 -14.83
N ARG A 197 5.02 -33.60 -14.10
CA ARG A 197 5.17 -33.70 -12.64
C ARG A 197 5.41 -32.31 -12.04
N VAL A 198 5.04 -32.14 -10.77
CA VAL A 198 5.38 -30.96 -9.96
C VAL A 198 5.83 -31.46 -8.59
N ASP A 199 6.97 -30.98 -8.13
CA ASP A 199 7.38 -31.08 -6.74
C ASP A 199 6.73 -29.92 -5.96
N TRP A 200 5.70 -30.25 -5.19
CA TRP A 200 4.90 -29.26 -4.45
C TRP A 200 5.66 -28.59 -3.30
N LEU A 201 6.63 -29.29 -2.70
CA LEU A 201 7.46 -28.69 -1.65
C LEU A 201 8.35 -27.61 -2.25
N LEU A 202 9.01 -27.92 -3.37
CA LEU A 202 9.87 -26.95 -4.04
C LEU A 202 9.10 -25.81 -4.69
N PHE A 203 7.90 -26.06 -5.18
CA PHE A 203 6.98 -25.00 -5.60
C PHE A 203 6.67 -24.06 -4.43
N ALA A 204 6.28 -24.61 -3.26
CA ALA A 204 5.96 -23.81 -2.08
C ALA A 204 7.18 -22.99 -1.60
N LEU A 205 8.36 -23.61 -1.55
CA LEU A 205 9.59 -22.90 -1.18
C LEU A 205 9.96 -21.80 -2.18
N THR A 206 9.83 -22.04 -3.48
CA THR A 206 10.05 -21.02 -4.52
C THR A 206 9.08 -19.86 -4.36
N LEU A 207 7.80 -20.15 -4.12
CA LEU A 207 6.76 -19.15 -3.92
C LEU A 207 7.03 -18.29 -2.68
N ILE A 208 7.34 -18.94 -1.56
CA ILE A 208 7.65 -18.25 -0.29
C ILE A 208 8.91 -17.40 -0.46
N SER A 209 9.98 -17.95 -1.06
CA SER A 209 11.22 -17.21 -1.33
C SER A 209 10.95 -15.97 -2.18
N GLY A 210 10.27 -16.13 -3.32
CA GLY A 210 9.95 -15.02 -4.21
C GLY A 210 9.09 -13.95 -3.52
N ILE A 211 8.11 -14.34 -2.70
CA ILE A 211 7.27 -13.41 -1.96
C ILE A 211 8.10 -12.61 -0.97
N PHE A 212 8.97 -13.26 -0.18
CA PHE A 212 9.84 -12.56 0.76
C PHE A 212 10.84 -11.62 0.06
N LEU A 213 11.43 -12.03 -1.07
CA LEU A 213 12.30 -11.16 -1.86
C LEU A 213 11.54 -9.93 -2.40
N HIS A 214 10.30 -10.11 -2.86
CA HIS A 214 9.45 -8.99 -3.29
C HIS A 214 9.07 -8.08 -2.11
N MET A 215 8.65 -8.64 -0.97
CA MET A 215 8.40 -7.86 0.25
C MET A 215 9.64 -7.03 0.61
N GLY A 216 10.83 -7.63 0.64
CA GLY A 216 12.10 -6.93 0.88
C GLY A 216 12.33 -5.78 -0.11
N CYS A 217 12.12 -6.04 -1.41
CA CYS A 217 12.22 -5.02 -2.47
C CYS A 217 11.30 -3.83 -2.21
N ASN A 218 10.02 -4.07 -1.91
CA ASN A 218 9.04 -3.01 -1.69
C ASN A 218 9.35 -2.17 -0.44
N VAL A 219 9.75 -2.83 0.64
CA VAL A 219 10.00 -2.18 1.94
C VAL A 219 11.32 -1.39 1.92
N VAL A 220 12.39 -1.94 1.32
CA VAL A 220 13.64 -1.20 1.13
C VAL A 220 13.43 -0.02 0.16
N ASN A 221 12.58 -0.19 -0.85
CA ASN A 221 12.20 0.90 -1.75
C ASN A 221 11.59 2.09 -0.99
N ASP A 222 10.60 1.83 -0.13
CA ASP A 222 9.95 2.85 0.71
C ASP A 222 10.94 3.55 1.67
N TYR A 223 11.89 2.81 2.26
CA TYR A 223 12.93 3.41 3.10
C TYR A 223 13.79 4.42 2.33
N TYR A 224 14.32 4.05 1.17
CA TYR A 224 15.20 4.94 0.40
C TYR A 224 14.45 6.08 -0.30
N ASP A 225 13.16 5.89 -0.64
CA ASP A 225 12.30 6.97 -1.11
C ASP A 225 11.96 7.97 -0.01
N HIS A 226 11.89 7.54 1.26
CA HIS A 226 11.89 8.45 2.41
C HIS A 226 13.24 9.17 2.59
N VAL A 227 14.37 8.47 2.51
CA VAL A 227 15.71 9.09 2.67
C VAL A 227 15.97 10.16 1.60
N SER A 228 15.54 9.92 0.35
CA SER A 228 15.62 10.90 -0.75
C SER A 228 14.56 12.00 -0.68
N ARG A 229 13.64 11.93 0.30
CA ARG A 229 12.46 12.78 0.49
C ARG A 229 11.43 12.71 -0.64
N ASN A 230 11.61 11.86 -1.66
CA ASN A 230 10.65 11.73 -2.76
C ASN A 230 9.22 11.50 -2.25
N ASP A 231 9.11 10.67 -1.22
CA ASP A 231 7.82 10.35 -0.66
C ASP A 231 7.19 11.46 0.20
N ASP A 232 7.97 12.42 0.65
CA ASP A 232 7.47 13.55 1.44
C ASP A 232 6.93 14.69 0.55
N ILE A 233 7.48 14.85 -0.66
CA ILE A 233 7.09 15.89 -1.64
C ILE A 233 5.98 15.45 -2.59
N ASN A 234 5.80 14.14 -2.81
CA ASN A 234 4.76 13.65 -3.70
C ASN A 234 3.35 13.95 -3.14
N ARG A 235 2.64 14.88 -3.79
CA ARG A 235 1.25 15.26 -3.46
C ARG A 235 0.22 14.69 -4.44
N GLU A 236 0.68 14.08 -5.54
CA GLU A 236 -0.16 13.60 -6.65
C GLU A 236 -0.42 12.09 -6.59
N PHE A 237 0.16 11.38 -5.62
CA PHE A 237 -0.08 9.95 -5.43
C PHE A 237 -1.57 9.63 -5.19
N VAL A 238 -2.00 8.44 -5.65
CA VAL A 238 -3.40 8.02 -5.52
C VAL A 238 -3.51 6.62 -4.94
N ARG A 239 -4.23 6.49 -3.83
CA ARG A 239 -4.58 5.17 -3.27
C ARG A 239 -5.72 4.51 -4.07
N PRO A 240 -5.75 3.18 -4.21
CA PRO A 240 -4.84 2.20 -3.60
C PRO A 240 -3.59 1.88 -4.45
N PHE A 241 -3.43 2.48 -5.62
CA PHE A 241 -2.35 2.17 -6.56
C PHE A 241 -1.29 3.28 -6.55
N SER A 242 -0.42 3.27 -5.54
CA SER A 242 0.68 4.22 -5.39
C SER A 242 2.05 3.54 -5.44
N GLY A 243 3.07 4.27 -5.91
CA GLY A 243 4.46 3.78 -5.98
C GLY A 243 5.10 3.43 -4.63
N GLY A 244 4.65 4.07 -3.54
CA GLY A 244 5.09 3.81 -2.15
C GLY A 244 3.91 3.65 -1.19
N SER A 245 4.11 2.97 -0.06
CA SER A 245 3.07 2.64 0.93
C SER A 245 2.68 3.84 1.81
N ARG A 246 3.64 4.75 2.04
CA ARG A 246 3.58 5.92 2.93
C ARG A 246 3.50 5.60 4.42
N MET A 247 3.80 4.38 4.90
CA MET A 247 3.67 4.11 6.35
C MET A 247 4.64 4.95 7.19
N ILE A 248 5.81 5.30 6.66
CA ILE A 248 6.76 6.23 7.30
C ILE A 248 6.16 7.64 7.41
N GLN A 249 5.68 8.19 6.29
CA GLN A 249 5.10 9.55 6.21
C GLN A 249 3.83 9.69 7.07
N LEU A 250 3.04 8.62 7.16
CA LEU A 250 1.87 8.56 8.03
C LEU A 250 2.23 8.38 9.51
N GLY A 251 3.46 7.95 9.81
CA GLY A 251 3.90 7.71 11.18
C GLY A 251 3.49 6.41 11.80
N LEU A 252 3.14 5.45 10.96
CA LEU A 252 2.69 4.12 11.36
C LEU A 252 3.86 3.15 11.52
N LEU A 253 4.98 3.42 10.84
CA LEU A 253 6.25 2.72 10.99
C LEU A 253 7.39 3.73 11.06
N THR A 254 8.43 3.40 11.82
CA THR A 254 9.68 4.16 11.84
C THR A 254 10.58 3.77 10.67
N PRO A 255 11.46 4.66 10.17
CA PRO A 255 12.42 4.30 9.12
C PRO A 255 13.29 3.08 9.47
N LEU A 256 13.65 2.92 10.75
CA LEU A 256 14.43 1.78 11.21
C LEU A 256 13.62 0.47 11.18
N GLU A 257 12.33 0.50 11.58
CA GLU A 257 11.43 -0.65 11.45
C GLU A 257 11.30 -1.07 9.98
N VAL A 258 11.14 -0.11 9.07
CA VAL A 258 11.05 -0.38 7.63
C VAL A 258 12.35 -0.99 7.11
N LEU A 259 13.51 -0.36 7.34
CA LEU A 259 14.79 -0.89 6.85
C LEU A 259 15.09 -2.29 7.41
N SER A 260 14.90 -2.49 8.73
CA SER A 260 15.14 -3.79 9.36
C SER A 260 14.18 -4.87 8.86
N GLY A 261 12.90 -4.54 8.65
CA GLY A 261 11.93 -5.44 8.06
C GLY A 261 12.27 -5.83 6.63
N GLY A 262 12.68 -4.85 5.80
CA GLY A 262 13.11 -5.10 4.43
C GLY A 262 14.34 -6.03 4.35
N LEU A 263 15.35 -5.80 5.19
CA LEU A 263 16.53 -6.65 5.30
C LEU A 263 16.20 -8.06 5.80
N LEU A 264 15.28 -8.18 6.77
CA LEU A 264 14.82 -9.48 7.26
C LEU A 264 14.10 -10.27 6.16
N PHE A 265 13.24 -9.62 5.38
CA PHE A 265 12.57 -10.27 4.26
C PHE A 265 13.56 -10.73 3.18
N PHE A 266 14.57 -9.92 2.84
CA PHE A 266 15.65 -10.38 1.98
C PHE A 266 16.40 -11.58 2.57
N ALA A 267 16.75 -11.55 3.86
CA ALA A 267 17.46 -12.64 4.50
C ALA A 267 16.66 -13.96 4.47
N ILE A 268 15.35 -13.92 4.76
CA ILE A 268 14.48 -15.10 4.69
C ILE A 268 14.38 -15.61 3.25
N GLY A 269 14.09 -14.72 2.30
CA GLY A 269 13.94 -15.07 0.88
C GLY A 269 15.23 -15.67 0.30
N SER A 270 16.38 -15.06 0.58
CA SER A 270 17.70 -15.54 0.18
C SER A 270 18.10 -16.83 0.88
N GLY A 271 17.77 -17.02 2.15
CA GLY A 271 18.01 -18.27 2.87
C GLY A 271 17.31 -19.47 2.21
N ILE A 272 16.04 -19.28 1.82
CA ILE A 272 15.30 -20.30 1.06
C ILE A 272 15.89 -20.47 -0.35
N GLY A 273 16.29 -19.38 -1.01
CA GLY A 273 16.95 -19.43 -2.32
C GLY A 273 18.27 -20.21 -2.31
N ILE A 274 19.07 -20.07 -1.25
CA ILE A 274 20.29 -20.84 -1.04
C ILE A 274 19.98 -22.32 -0.86
N TYR A 275 18.96 -22.66 -0.05
CA TYR A 275 18.49 -24.04 0.08
C TYR A 275 18.08 -24.64 -1.27
N LEU A 276 17.28 -23.91 -2.05
CA LEU A 276 16.87 -24.34 -3.40
C LEU A 276 18.07 -24.54 -4.33
N ALA A 277 19.10 -23.70 -4.22
CA ALA A 277 20.32 -23.85 -5.02
C ALA A 277 21.14 -25.09 -4.62
N ILE A 278 21.21 -25.41 -3.33
CA ILE A 278 21.84 -26.65 -2.85
C ILE A 278 21.09 -27.87 -3.42
N GLU A 279 19.76 -27.83 -3.41
CA GLU A 279 18.93 -28.94 -3.87
C GLU A 279 18.91 -29.10 -5.39
N ARG A 280 18.93 -28.01 -6.16
CA ARG A 280 18.64 -28.04 -7.61
C ARG A 280 19.73 -27.48 -8.52
N GLY A 281 20.70 -26.73 -8.02
CA GLY A 281 21.81 -26.21 -8.80
C GLY A 281 22.15 -24.74 -8.50
N TRP A 282 23.43 -24.40 -8.67
CA TRP A 282 24.00 -23.08 -8.41
C TRP A 282 23.43 -21.98 -9.32
N GLU A 283 22.80 -22.35 -10.44
CA GLU A 283 22.11 -21.44 -11.36
C GLU A 283 21.03 -20.61 -10.63
N ILE A 284 20.38 -21.19 -9.61
CA ILE A 284 19.41 -20.49 -8.76
C ILE A 284 20.09 -19.34 -7.99
N LEU A 285 21.35 -19.51 -7.56
CA LEU A 285 22.10 -18.41 -6.92
C LEU A 285 22.36 -17.28 -7.90
N VAL A 286 22.65 -17.58 -9.17
CA VAL A 286 22.86 -16.54 -10.19
C VAL A 286 21.58 -15.72 -10.38
N LEU A 287 20.42 -16.40 -10.56
CA LEU A 287 19.12 -15.73 -10.69
C LEU A 287 18.80 -14.92 -9.41
N GLY A 288 19.04 -15.50 -8.24
CA GLY A 288 18.82 -14.86 -6.94
C GLY A 288 19.70 -13.64 -6.71
N ILE A 289 20.99 -13.70 -7.03
CA ILE A 289 21.93 -12.56 -6.90
C ILE A 289 21.51 -11.43 -7.83
N ILE A 290 21.16 -11.71 -9.09
CA ILE A 290 20.66 -10.69 -10.01
C ILE A 290 19.42 -10.03 -9.41
N GLY A 291 18.46 -10.83 -8.93
CA GLY A 291 17.23 -10.34 -8.30
C GLY A 291 17.51 -9.46 -7.07
N VAL A 292 18.29 -9.94 -6.10
CA VAL A 292 18.59 -9.22 -4.86
C VAL A 292 19.36 -7.92 -5.13
N VAL A 293 20.41 -7.96 -5.96
CA VAL A 293 21.22 -6.78 -6.28
C VAL A 293 20.37 -5.73 -7.00
N SER A 294 19.63 -6.13 -8.02
CA SER A 294 18.79 -5.19 -8.78
C SER A 294 17.63 -4.63 -7.96
N SER A 295 17.01 -5.43 -7.08
CA SER A 295 15.95 -4.99 -6.17
C SER A 295 16.46 -4.08 -5.05
N PHE A 296 17.57 -4.42 -4.39
CA PHE A 296 18.11 -3.61 -3.29
C PHE A 296 18.63 -2.27 -3.82
N PHE A 297 19.48 -2.29 -4.85
CA PHE A 297 20.02 -1.08 -5.45
C PHE A 297 19.07 -0.40 -6.44
N TYR A 298 17.80 -0.81 -6.48
CA TYR A 298 16.76 -0.16 -7.24
C TYR A 298 16.64 1.31 -6.83
N THR A 299 16.54 1.58 -5.53
CA THR A 299 16.58 2.94 -4.95
C THR A 299 17.72 3.15 -3.96
N ALA A 300 18.45 2.11 -3.57
CA ALA A 300 19.60 2.27 -2.65
C ALA A 300 20.86 2.81 -3.34
N PRO A 301 21.71 3.57 -2.62
CA PRO A 301 23.08 3.86 -3.06
C PRO A 301 23.92 2.58 -3.19
N PRO A 302 24.92 2.57 -4.09
CA PRO A 302 25.32 3.67 -4.96
C PRO A 302 24.67 3.64 -6.36
N LEU A 303 23.87 2.62 -6.70
CA LEU A 303 23.43 2.42 -8.08
C LEU A 303 22.15 3.19 -8.42
N TYR A 304 21.15 3.28 -7.54
CA TYR A 304 19.92 4.05 -7.80
C TYR A 304 19.29 3.74 -9.17
N PHE A 305 19.08 2.47 -9.51
CA PHE A 305 18.63 2.09 -10.85
C PHE A 305 17.30 2.73 -11.29
N ALA A 306 16.36 2.93 -10.37
CA ALA A 306 15.10 3.64 -10.60
C ALA A 306 15.33 5.05 -11.14
N SER A 307 16.38 5.73 -10.67
CA SER A 307 16.74 7.08 -11.09
C SER A 307 17.45 7.12 -12.45
N ARG A 308 17.78 5.98 -13.06
CA ARG A 308 18.58 5.88 -14.29
C ARG A 308 17.78 5.55 -15.55
N GLY A 309 16.46 5.38 -15.44
CA GLY A 309 15.58 5.06 -16.58
C GLY A 309 15.74 3.63 -17.09
N ILE A 310 16.17 2.71 -16.22
CA ILE A 310 16.20 1.27 -16.48
C ILE A 310 15.26 0.51 -15.53
N GLY A 311 14.44 1.24 -14.76
CA GLY A 311 13.70 0.66 -13.65
C GLY A 311 12.65 -0.34 -14.12
N GLU A 312 11.96 0.00 -15.21
CA GLU A 312 10.91 -0.80 -15.83
C GLU A 312 11.48 -2.08 -16.45
N PHE A 313 12.69 -2.01 -17.02
CA PHE A 313 13.42 -3.20 -17.46
C PHE A 313 13.74 -4.13 -16.30
N LEU A 314 14.26 -3.59 -15.18
CA LEU A 314 14.59 -4.40 -14.01
C LEU A 314 13.34 -5.00 -13.35
N VAL A 315 12.23 -4.27 -13.29
CA VAL A 315 10.95 -4.79 -12.80
C VAL A 315 10.43 -5.92 -13.68
N GLY A 316 10.46 -5.75 -15.00
CA GLY A 316 10.09 -6.83 -15.93
C GLY A 316 11.01 -8.04 -15.83
N LEU A 317 12.32 -7.80 -15.74
CA LEU A 317 13.33 -8.86 -15.57
C LEU A 317 13.09 -9.63 -14.27
N ASN A 318 12.99 -8.94 -13.13
CA ASN A 318 12.90 -9.58 -11.82
C ASN A 318 11.55 -10.26 -11.63
N PHE A 319 10.45 -9.51 -11.74
CA PHE A 319 9.14 -10.02 -11.39
C PHE A 319 8.55 -10.90 -12.49
N GLY A 320 8.90 -10.70 -13.76
CA GLY A 320 8.50 -11.57 -14.85
C GLY A 320 9.50 -12.69 -15.12
N THR A 321 10.60 -12.36 -15.79
CA THR A 321 11.49 -13.35 -16.39
C THR A 321 12.24 -14.21 -15.35
N LEU A 322 12.91 -13.61 -14.37
CA LEU A 322 13.68 -14.38 -13.37
C LEU A 322 12.77 -15.23 -12.49
N MET A 323 11.59 -14.75 -12.10
CA MET A 323 10.62 -15.52 -11.32
C MET A 323 10.09 -16.73 -12.12
N THR A 324 9.74 -16.55 -13.40
CA THR A 324 9.30 -17.65 -14.26
C THR A 324 10.42 -18.65 -14.53
N LEU A 325 11.62 -18.18 -14.88
CA LEU A 325 12.75 -19.06 -15.16
C LEU A 325 13.25 -19.78 -13.92
N GLY A 326 13.30 -19.10 -12.77
CA GLY A 326 13.67 -19.71 -11.49
C GLY A 326 12.70 -20.81 -11.09
N ALA A 327 11.39 -20.54 -11.17
CA ALA A 327 10.37 -21.55 -10.87
C ALA A 327 10.42 -22.74 -11.82
N TYR A 328 10.63 -22.50 -13.12
CA TYR A 328 10.83 -23.57 -14.10
C TYR A 328 12.10 -24.40 -13.82
N PHE A 329 13.21 -23.73 -13.51
CA PHE A 329 14.50 -24.37 -13.25
C PHE A 329 14.46 -25.20 -11.97
N VAL A 330 13.87 -24.69 -10.88
CA VAL A 330 13.72 -25.45 -9.63
C VAL A 330 13.00 -26.80 -9.86
N GLN A 331 12.03 -26.82 -10.77
CA GLN A 331 11.25 -28.02 -11.09
C GLN A 331 11.93 -28.97 -12.08
N THR A 332 12.79 -28.46 -12.97
CA THR A 332 13.30 -29.23 -14.13
C THR A 332 14.81 -29.34 -14.22
N GLN A 333 15.56 -28.50 -13.48
CA GLN A 333 17.01 -28.32 -13.53
C GLN A 333 17.54 -28.03 -14.94
N LYS A 334 16.70 -27.41 -15.78
CA LYS A 334 16.99 -27.05 -17.16
C LYS A 334 16.48 -25.65 -17.45
N PHE A 335 17.05 -25.03 -18.48
CA PHE A 335 16.47 -23.85 -19.11
C PHE A 335 15.68 -24.25 -20.36
N SER A 336 14.68 -23.44 -20.71
CA SER A 336 13.81 -23.68 -21.86
C SER A 336 13.55 -22.36 -22.58
N ILE A 337 13.59 -22.41 -23.91
CA ILE A 337 13.25 -21.26 -24.74
C ILE A 337 11.76 -20.91 -24.62
N GLU A 338 10.91 -21.92 -24.46
CA GLU A 338 9.49 -21.79 -24.19
C GLU A 338 9.25 -21.02 -22.88
N ALA A 339 10.01 -21.34 -21.82
CA ALA A 339 9.95 -20.61 -20.56
C ALA A 339 10.39 -19.15 -20.70
N ILE A 340 11.45 -18.88 -21.47
CA ILE A 340 11.89 -17.51 -21.77
C ILE A 340 10.78 -16.75 -22.50
N LEU A 341 10.28 -17.28 -23.62
CA LEU A 341 9.27 -16.64 -24.45
C LEU A 341 7.95 -16.41 -23.70
N ALA A 342 7.50 -17.40 -22.92
CA ALA A 342 6.29 -17.28 -22.11
C ALA A 342 6.42 -16.27 -20.96
N SER A 343 7.64 -15.99 -20.49
CA SER A 343 7.88 -15.00 -19.44
C SER A 343 7.82 -13.54 -19.92
N ILE A 344 8.02 -13.30 -21.22
CA ILE A 344 8.08 -11.93 -21.77
C ILE A 344 6.76 -11.17 -21.60
N PRO A 345 5.57 -11.75 -21.88
CA PRO A 345 4.30 -11.04 -21.68
C PRO A 345 4.08 -10.57 -20.23
N PRO A 346 4.16 -11.43 -19.18
CA PRO A 346 4.03 -10.93 -17.81
C PRO A 346 5.16 -9.97 -17.43
N ALA A 347 6.40 -10.15 -17.92
CA ALA A 347 7.50 -9.20 -17.71
C ALA A 347 7.20 -7.80 -18.26
N LEU A 348 6.67 -7.71 -19.49
CA LEU A 348 6.26 -6.44 -20.09
C LEU A 348 5.08 -5.84 -19.34
N LEU A 349 4.07 -6.65 -18.98
CA LEU A 349 2.88 -6.14 -18.32
C LEU A 349 3.17 -5.64 -16.89
N ILE A 350 4.07 -6.29 -16.14
CA ILE A 350 4.47 -5.79 -14.83
C ILE A 350 5.35 -4.54 -14.93
N ALA A 351 6.22 -4.46 -15.95
CA ALA A 351 6.91 -3.21 -16.29
C ALA A 351 5.89 -2.10 -16.62
N GLY A 352 4.81 -2.43 -17.32
CA GLY A 352 3.69 -1.54 -17.59
C GLY A 352 2.97 -1.06 -16.33
N VAL A 353 2.81 -1.92 -15.32
CA VAL A 353 2.23 -1.56 -14.00
C VAL A 353 3.10 -0.52 -13.30
N LEU A 354 4.42 -0.68 -13.31
CA LEU A 354 5.33 0.34 -12.78
C LEU A 354 5.21 1.63 -13.61
N TYR A 355 5.32 1.52 -14.93
CA TYR A 355 5.36 2.65 -15.86
C TYR A 355 4.12 3.55 -15.73
N ILE A 356 2.93 2.98 -15.56
CA ILE A 356 1.71 3.78 -15.37
C ILE A 356 1.66 4.48 -14.00
N ASN A 357 2.28 3.91 -12.96
CA ASN A 357 2.41 4.54 -11.64
C ASN A 357 3.37 5.74 -11.65
N GLU A 358 4.31 5.79 -12.59
CA GLU A 358 5.24 6.94 -12.73
C GLU A 358 4.55 8.21 -13.28
N PHE A 359 3.34 8.11 -13.86
CA PHE A 359 2.60 9.28 -14.34
C PHE A 359 2.19 10.20 -13.19
N PRO A 360 1.46 9.71 -12.15
CA PRO A 360 1.25 10.48 -10.92
C PRO A 360 2.55 11.00 -10.29
N ASP A 361 3.61 10.19 -10.28
CA ASP A 361 4.84 10.48 -9.55
C ASP A 361 5.78 11.46 -10.29
N TYR A 362 5.52 11.75 -11.58
CA TYR A 362 6.34 12.59 -12.46
C TYR A 362 6.88 13.89 -11.83
N ASN A 363 6.04 14.66 -11.13
CA ASN A 363 6.48 15.93 -10.54
C ASN A 363 7.44 15.71 -9.37
N ALA A 364 7.14 14.75 -8.50
CA ALA A 364 7.98 14.41 -7.35
C ALA A 364 9.31 13.80 -7.80
N ASP A 365 9.26 12.84 -8.73
CA ASP A 365 10.43 12.18 -9.31
C ASP A 365 11.35 13.20 -9.99
N LYS A 366 10.78 14.14 -10.74
CA LYS A 366 11.55 15.22 -11.37
C LYS A 366 12.23 16.12 -10.34
N GLU A 367 11.56 16.44 -9.22
CA GLU A 367 12.08 17.30 -8.17
C GLU A 367 13.27 16.67 -7.43
N VAL A 368 13.24 15.37 -7.17
CA VAL A 368 14.38 14.62 -6.59
C VAL A 368 15.45 14.21 -7.60
N GLY A 369 15.28 14.56 -8.87
CA GLY A 369 16.24 14.23 -9.93
C GLY A 369 16.22 12.78 -10.40
N LYS A 370 15.14 12.01 -10.12
CA LYS A 370 14.91 10.70 -10.74
C LYS A 370 14.68 10.90 -12.25
N LYS A 371 15.48 10.23 -13.08
CA LYS A 371 15.39 10.31 -14.54
C LYS A 371 14.69 9.08 -15.10
N THR A 372 13.47 8.79 -14.62
CA THR A 372 12.60 7.73 -15.18
C THR A 372 12.26 8.01 -16.64
N ILE A 373 11.74 7.03 -17.37
CA ILE A 373 11.37 7.23 -18.78
C ILE A 373 10.25 8.28 -18.87
N VAL A 374 9.27 8.24 -17.96
CA VAL A 374 8.18 9.23 -17.90
C VAL A 374 8.73 10.65 -17.64
N VAL A 375 9.71 10.81 -16.74
CA VAL A 375 10.34 12.12 -16.50
C VAL A 375 11.09 12.63 -17.74
N ARG A 376 11.81 11.76 -18.44
CA ARG A 376 12.59 12.15 -19.63
C ARG A 376 11.72 12.56 -20.82
N LEU A 377 10.61 11.86 -21.03
CA LEU A 377 9.72 12.10 -22.16
C LEU A 377 8.65 13.17 -21.87
N GLY A 378 8.30 13.34 -20.59
CA GLY A 378 7.09 14.06 -20.17
C GLY A 378 5.84 13.17 -20.29
N ARG A 379 4.83 13.46 -19.48
CA ARG A 379 3.58 12.67 -19.37
C ARG A 379 2.91 12.39 -20.73
N GLU A 380 2.83 13.38 -21.61
CA GLU A 380 2.15 13.24 -22.90
C GLU A 380 2.86 12.23 -23.82
N LYS A 381 4.17 12.40 -24.04
CA LYS A 381 4.96 11.52 -24.93
C LYS A 381 5.20 10.15 -24.30
N ALA A 382 5.22 10.07 -22.96
CA ALA A 382 5.36 8.82 -22.22
C ALA A 382 4.22 7.82 -22.50
N VAL A 383 3.07 8.27 -23.00
CA VAL A 383 1.98 7.36 -23.41
C VAL A 383 2.40 6.43 -24.56
N VAL A 384 3.31 6.86 -25.44
CA VAL A 384 3.71 6.06 -26.61
C VAL A 384 4.47 4.77 -26.19
N PRO A 385 5.54 4.82 -25.36
CA PRO A 385 6.15 3.61 -24.83
C PRO A 385 5.18 2.74 -24.02
N TYR A 386 4.28 3.35 -23.25
CA TYR A 386 3.26 2.60 -22.51
C TYR A 386 2.37 1.75 -23.45
N VAL A 387 1.91 2.33 -24.55
CA VAL A 387 1.15 1.59 -25.59
C VAL A 387 1.98 0.43 -26.14
N PHE A 388 3.26 0.66 -26.43
CA PHE A 388 4.15 -0.37 -26.95
C PHE A 388 4.33 -1.53 -25.95
N ILE A 389 4.59 -1.23 -24.67
CA ILE A 389 4.69 -2.21 -23.60
C ILE A 389 3.42 -3.07 -23.51
N MET A 390 2.25 -2.43 -23.54
CA MET A 390 0.97 -3.12 -23.41
C MET A 390 0.63 -4.03 -24.61
N LEU A 391 1.10 -3.71 -25.81
CA LEU A 391 0.83 -4.49 -27.03
C LEU A 391 1.90 -5.54 -27.34
N LEU A 392 3.16 -5.25 -27.03
CA LEU A 392 4.29 -6.10 -27.38
C LEU A 392 4.18 -7.50 -26.76
N GLY A 393 3.66 -7.62 -25.54
CA GLY A 393 3.43 -8.92 -24.91
C GLY A 393 2.53 -9.83 -25.74
N TYR A 394 1.44 -9.30 -26.31
CA TYR A 394 0.52 -10.06 -27.16
C TYR A 394 1.15 -10.41 -28.51
N ILE A 395 1.97 -9.52 -29.08
CA ILE A 395 2.73 -9.78 -30.31
C ILE A 395 3.70 -10.95 -30.09
N VAL A 396 4.40 -10.98 -28.96
CA VAL A 396 5.33 -12.06 -28.62
C VAL A 396 4.60 -13.39 -28.49
N VAL A 397 3.44 -13.43 -27.83
CA VAL A 397 2.60 -14.64 -27.77
C VAL A 397 2.17 -15.06 -29.17
N LEU A 398 1.64 -14.14 -29.98
CA LEU A 398 1.18 -14.43 -31.35
C LEU A 398 2.27 -15.08 -32.18
N LEU A 399 3.42 -14.40 -32.30
CA LEU A 399 4.52 -14.85 -33.14
C LEU A 399 5.09 -16.16 -32.63
N SER A 400 5.27 -16.30 -31.32
CA SER A 400 5.81 -17.54 -30.75
C SER A 400 4.86 -18.73 -30.93
N SER A 401 3.55 -18.52 -30.83
CA SER A 401 2.55 -19.56 -31.11
C SER A 401 2.52 -19.94 -32.59
N LEU A 402 2.57 -18.96 -33.51
CA LEU A 402 2.57 -19.20 -34.96
C LEU A 402 3.85 -19.90 -35.43
N LEU A 403 4.99 -19.61 -34.80
CA LEU A 403 6.28 -20.26 -35.07
C LEU A 403 6.42 -21.63 -34.37
N GLY A 404 5.38 -22.12 -33.68
CA GLY A 404 5.38 -23.40 -32.98
C GLY A 404 6.32 -23.46 -31.76
N LYS A 405 6.72 -22.30 -31.22
CA LYS A 405 7.54 -22.18 -30.00
C LYS A 405 6.71 -22.11 -28.72
N LEU A 406 5.44 -21.71 -28.82
CA LEU A 406 4.46 -21.80 -27.74
C LEU A 406 3.26 -22.62 -28.21
N PRO A 407 2.59 -23.37 -27.33
CA PRO A 407 1.35 -24.07 -27.68
C PRO A 407 0.30 -23.09 -28.21
N LEU A 408 -0.52 -23.48 -29.20
CA LEU A 408 -1.62 -22.62 -29.69
C LEU A 408 -2.62 -22.26 -28.58
N SER A 409 -2.73 -23.07 -27.54
CA SER A 409 -3.59 -22.79 -26.37
C SER A 409 -3.19 -21.49 -25.66
N THR A 410 -1.96 -20.98 -25.79
CA THR A 410 -1.54 -19.71 -25.17
C THR A 410 -2.27 -18.49 -25.74
N LEU A 411 -2.90 -18.63 -26.91
CA LEU A 411 -3.76 -17.59 -27.49
C LEU A 411 -4.99 -17.28 -26.63
N ILE A 412 -5.37 -18.14 -25.65
CA ILE A 412 -6.44 -17.79 -24.72
C ILE A 412 -6.14 -16.54 -23.90
N SER A 413 -4.86 -16.20 -23.72
CA SER A 413 -4.44 -14.96 -23.08
C SER A 413 -4.97 -13.72 -23.80
N PHE A 414 -5.39 -13.82 -25.07
CA PHE A 414 -5.92 -12.67 -25.83
C PHE A 414 -7.28 -12.20 -25.31
N ALA A 415 -7.94 -13.00 -24.46
CA ALA A 415 -9.16 -12.57 -23.77
C ALA A 415 -8.93 -11.35 -22.88
N THR A 416 -7.68 -11.02 -22.52
CA THR A 416 -7.32 -9.82 -21.73
C THR A 416 -7.04 -8.58 -22.55
N ILE A 417 -6.99 -8.66 -23.90
CA ILE A 417 -6.76 -7.50 -24.78
C ILE A 417 -7.71 -6.32 -24.46
N PRO A 418 -9.02 -6.53 -24.19
CA PRO A 418 -9.91 -5.42 -23.84
C PRO A 418 -9.47 -4.62 -22.61
N PHE A 419 -8.84 -5.25 -21.61
CA PHE A 419 -8.27 -4.53 -20.46
C PHE A 419 -7.11 -3.63 -20.92
N GLY A 420 -6.18 -4.16 -21.72
CA GLY A 420 -5.04 -3.40 -22.23
C GLY A 420 -5.46 -2.21 -23.10
N LEU A 421 -6.40 -2.43 -24.02
CA LEU A 421 -6.92 -1.35 -24.88
C LEU A 421 -7.63 -0.25 -24.07
N LYS A 422 -8.36 -0.61 -23.02
CA LYS A 422 -9.00 0.37 -22.13
C LYS A 422 -7.96 1.10 -21.27
N ALA A 423 -6.96 0.41 -20.75
CA ALA A 423 -5.87 1.05 -20.01
C ALA A 423 -5.15 2.11 -20.88
N ILE A 424 -4.87 1.77 -22.14
CA ILE A 424 -4.33 2.68 -23.14
C ILE A 424 -5.25 3.89 -23.39
N ASP A 425 -6.56 3.68 -23.54
CA ASP A 425 -7.53 4.76 -23.76
C ASP A 425 -7.55 5.75 -22.59
N PHE A 426 -7.56 5.25 -21.35
CA PHE A 426 -7.49 6.10 -20.15
C PHE A 426 -6.15 6.82 -20.04
N ALA A 427 -5.03 6.14 -20.29
CA ALA A 427 -3.70 6.77 -20.26
C ALA A 427 -3.60 7.91 -21.28
N LYS A 428 -4.07 7.69 -22.52
CA LYS A 428 -4.10 8.74 -23.57
C LYS A 428 -4.94 9.95 -23.18
N LYS A 429 -6.10 9.75 -22.55
CA LYS A 429 -7.02 10.84 -22.20
C LYS A 429 -6.62 11.59 -20.94
N TYR A 430 -6.00 10.91 -19.98
CA TYR A 430 -5.85 11.41 -18.62
C TYR A 430 -4.41 11.38 -18.10
N HIS A 431 -3.38 11.27 -18.96
CA HIS A 431 -1.97 11.22 -18.56
C HIS A 431 -1.51 12.31 -17.57
N SER A 432 -2.18 13.47 -17.54
CA SER A 432 -1.87 14.57 -16.63
C SER A 432 -2.80 14.67 -15.41
N ASN A 433 -3.75 13.75 -15.25
CA ASN A 433 -4.72 13.76 -14.14
C ASN A 433 -4.59 12.45 -13.33
N PRO A 434 -3.83 12.47 -12.21
CA PRO A 434 -3.56 11.28 -11.39
C PRO A 434 -4.83 10.53 -10.94
N LEU A 435 -5.87 11.25 -10.51
CA LEU A 435 -7.12 10.64 -10.04
C LEU A 435 -7.86 9.91 -11.17
N ARG A 436 -7.87 10.48 -12.38
CA ARG A 436 -8.53 9.86 -13.54
C ARG A 436 -7.68 8.76 -14.20
N LEU A 437 -6.42 8.58 -13.78
CA LEU A 437 -5.57 7.46 -14.18
C LEU A 437 -5.79 6.18 -13.38
N VAL A 438 -6.48 6.23 -12.24
CA VAL A 438 -6.77 5.04 -11.42
C VAL A 438 -7.36 3.86 -12.21
N PRO A 439 -8.30 4.06 -13.16
CA PRO A 439 -8.78 2.97 -14.02
C PRO A 439 -7.67 2.36 -14.90
N ALA A 440 -6.74 3.17 -15.42
CA ALA A 440 -5.60 2.67 -16.19
C ALA A 440 -4.68 1.79 -15.34
N ASN A 441 -4.37 2.20 -14.10
CA ASN A 441 -3.62 1.38 -13.14
C ASN A 441 -4.30 0.03 -12.91
N ALA A 442 -5.60 0.05 -12.57
CA ALA A 442 -6.37 -1.16 -12.31
C ALA A 442 -6.38 -2.12 -13.52
N MET A 443 -6.62 -1.59 -14.72
CA MET A 443 -6.68 -2.39 -15.95
C MET A 443 -5.31 -2.92 -16.39
N THR A 444 -4.23 -2.21 -16.09
CA THR A 444 -2.85 -2.68 -16.32
C THR A 444 -2.53 -3.85 -15.39
N ILE A 445 -2.86 -3.73 -14.09
CA ILE A 445 -2.71 -4.79 -13.10
C ILE A 445 -3.54 -6.02 -13.48
N GLN A 446 -4.79 -5.80 -13.93
CA GLN A 446 -5.66 -6.88 -14.40
C GLN A 446 -5.10 -7.55 -15.66
N SER A 447 -4.54 -6.79 -16.60
CA SER A 447 -3.88 -7.34 -17.78
C SER A 447 -2.72 -8.25 -17.33
N HIS A 448 -1.81 -7.77 -16.48
CA HIS A 448 -0.72 -8.58 -15.94
C HIS A 448 -1.22 -9.88 -15.27
N LEU A 449 -2.13 -9.76 -14.30
CA LEU A 449 -2.64 -10.87 -13.50
C LEU A 449 -3.28 -11.93 -14.39
N PHE A 450 -4.23 -11.53 -15.23
CA PHE A 450 -5.02 -12.48 -16.00
C PHE A 450 -4.28 -13.02 -17.21
N THR A 451 -3.41 -12.24 -17.87
CA THR A 451 -2.57 -12.76 -18.95
C THR A 451 -1.68 -13.88 -18.41
N GLY A 452 -0.99 -13.67 -17.29
CA GLY A 452 -0.10 -14.71 -16.73
C GLY A 452 -0.86 -15.95 -16.22
N LEU A 453 -2.04 -15.78 -15.61
CA LEU A 453 -2.89 -16.91 -15.21
C LEU A 453 -3.41 -17.70 -16.41
N LEU A 454 -3.87 -17.02 -17.46
CA LEU A 454 -4.35 -17.66 -18.68
C LEU A 454 -3.21 -18.38 -19.42
N LEU A 455 -2.01 -17.80 -19.46
CA LEU A 455 -0.83 -18.51 -19.97
C LEU A 455 -0.53 -19.77 -19.14
N SER A 456 -0.60 -19.68 -17.82
CA SER A 456 -0.41 -20.84 -16.93
C SER A 456 -1.43 -21.94 -17.22
N ILE A 457 -2.72 -21.57 -17.33
CA ILE A 457 -3.80 -22.49 -17.70
C ILE A 457 -3.55 -23.11 -19.07
N ALA A 458 -3.12 -22.33 -20.06
CA ALA A 458 -2.82 -22.82 -21.40
C ALA A 458 -1.76 -23.94 -21.40
N PHE A 459 -0.70 -23.80 -20.61
CA PHE A 459 0.32 -24.84 -20.44
C PHE A 459 -0.21 -26.06 -19.69
N ILE A 460 -1.08 -25.88 -18.69
CA ILE A 460 -1.72 -26.99 -17.97
C ILE A 460 -2.65 -27.80 -18.87
N LEU A 461 -3.40 -27.14 -19.75
CA LEU A 461 -4.32 -27.77 -20.70
C LEU A 461 -3.59 -28.60 -21.78
N LYS A 462 -2.27 -28.41 -21.95
CA LYS A 462 -1.44 -29.07 -22.96
C LYS A 462 -2.06 -28.94 -24.37
N ASP A 463 -2.14 -30.05 -25.11
CA ASP A 463 -2.64 -30.12 -26.49
C ASP A 463 -4.18 -30.13 -26.58
N LYS A 464 -4.90 -29.96 -25.46
CA LYS A 464 -6.37 -29.89 -25.43
C LYS A 464 -6.86 -28.49 -25.84
N PHE A 465 -6.43 -28.03 -27.02
CA PHE A 465 -6.78 -26.72 -27.56
C PHE A 465 -8.29 -26.47 -27.59
N TYR A 466 -9.11 -27.49 -27.85
CA TYR A 466 -10.57 -27.38 -27.85
C TYR A 466 -11.15 -26.93 -26.50
N LEU A 467 -10.51 -27.23 -25.36
CA LEU A 467 -10.93 -26.75 -24.03
C LEU A 467 -10.61 -25.27 -23.82
N SER A 468 -9.69 -24.72 -24.61
CA SER A 468 -9.24 -23.34 -24.49
C SER A 468 -10.30 -22.35 -25.03
N ILE A 469 -11.13 -22.77 -25.98
CA ILE A 469 -12.21 -21.98 -26.58
C ILE A 469 -13.31 -21.60 -25.58
N PRO A 470 -13.97 -22.53 -24.85
CA PRO A 470 -15.00 -22.15 -23.87
C PRO A 470 -14.43 -21.33 -22.71
N ILE A 471 -13.19 -21.60 -22.28
CA ILE A 471 -12.49 -20.81 -21.26
C ILE A 471 -12.28 -19.38 -21.76
N PHE A 472 -11.83 -19.21 -23.01
CA PHE A 472 -11.66 -17.91 -23.63
C PHE A 472 -12.97 -17.13 -23.66
N LEU A 473 -14.07 -17.73 -24.13
CA LEU A 473 -15.37 -17.06 -24.25
C LEU A 473 -15.93 -16.66 -22.87
N LEU A 474 -15.87 -17.56 -21.89
CA LEU A 474 -16.28 -17.27 -20.52
C LEU A 474 -15.45 -16.14 -19.92
N PHE A 475 -14.13 -16.19 -20.09
CA PHE A 475 -13.25 -15.18 -19.55
C PHE A 475 -13.46 -13.84 -20.23
N LEU A 476 -13.59 -13.80 -21.57
CA LEU A 476 -13.89 -12.59 -22.32
C LEU A 476 -15.19 -11.93 -21.84
N LEU A 477 -16.23 -12.71 -21.54
CA LEU A 477 -17.46 -12.20 -20.95
C LEU A 477 -17.22 -11.54 -19.59
N ILE A 478 -16.47 -12.21 -18.70
CA ILE A 478 -16.10 -11.67 -17.37
C ILE A 478 -15.32 -10.35 -17.52
N VAL A 479 -14.36 -10.29 -18.44
CA VAL A 479 -13.57 -9.09 -18.75
C VAL A 479 -14.48 -7.95 -19.17
N LEU A 480 -15.38 -8.18 -20.11
CA LEU A 480 -16.30 -7.17 -20.63
C LEU A 480 -17.22 -6.63 -19.52
N LEU A 481 -17.77 -7.51 -18.67
CA LEU A 481 -18.60 -7.12 -17.52
C LEU A 481 -17.81 -6.31 -16.49
N ASN A 482 -16.56 -6.67 -16.22
CA ASN A 482 -15.69 -5.96 -15.28
C ASN A 482 -15.31 -4.56 -15.79
N ILE A 483 -14.97 -4.44 -17.08
CA ILE A 483 -14.70 -3.14 -17.72
C ILE A 483 -15.91 -2.21 -17.58
N GLN A 484 -17.13 -2.71 -17.79
CA GLN A 484 -18.34 -1.90 -17.60
C GLN A 484 -18.48 -1.39 -16.15
N LYS A 485 -18.15 -2.22 -15.16
CA LYS A 485 -18.20 -1.83 -13.75
C LYS A 485 -17.14 -0.76 -13.40
N ILE A 486 -15.91 -0.93 -13.87
CA ILE A 486 -14.80 0.00 -13.62
C ILE A 486 -15.06 1.35 -14.31
N THR A 487 -15.50 1.33 -15.56
CA THR A 487 -15.80 2.56 -16.31
C THR A 487 -16.98 3.34 -15.71
N LYS A 488 -18.03 2.66 -15.25
CA LYS A 488 -19.13 3.31 -14.50
C LYS A 488 -18.63 3.97 -13.21
N LYS A 489 -17.76 3.30 -12.45
CA LYS A 489 -17.17 3.86 -11.22
C LYS A 489 -16.28 5.08 -11.50
N GLY A 490 -15.52 5.05 -12.61
CA GLY A 490 -14.74 6.19 -13.08
C GLY A 490 -15.59 7.42 -13.43
N LYS A 491 -16.73 7.23 -14.11
CA LYS A 491 -17.70 8.32 -14.39
C LYS A 491 -18.33 8.91 -13.12
N GLY A 492 -18.57 8.09 -12.10
CA GLY A 492 -19.08 8.58 -10.80
C GLY A 492 -18.13 9.55 -10.10
N ILE A 493 -16.82 9.36 -10.28
CA ILE A 493 -15.79 10.28 -9.76
C ILE A 493 -15.79 11.60 -10.55
N GLU A 494 -16.05 11.57 -11.87
CA GLU A 494 -16.16 12.79 -12.69
C GLU A 494 -17.37 13.66 -12.28
N ILE A 495 -18.52 13.05 -11.97
CA ILE A 495 -19.73 13.77 -11.57
C ILE A 495 -19.57 14.44 -10.21
N ALA A 496 -18.95 13.75 -9.24
CA ALA A 496 -18.70 14.32 -7.91
C ALA A 496 -17.74 15.52 -7.93
N GLN A 497 -16.84 15.61 -8.92
CA GLN A 497 -15.96 16.76 -9.12
C GLN A 497 -16.68 17.96 -9.73
N GLY A 498 -17.57 17.74 -10.70
CA GLY A 498 -18.36 18.82 -11.32
C GLY A 498 -19.37 19.47 -10.37
N SER A 499 -19.70 18.83 -9.24
CA SER A 499 -20.52 19.40 -8.17
C SER A 499 -19.75 20.12 -7.06
N LEU A 500 -18.41 20.04 -7.07
CA LEU A 500 -17.52 20.66 -6.07
C LEU A 500 -16.67 21.81 -6.63
N SER A 501 -16.72 22.03 -7.94
CA SER A 501 -16.28 23.24 -8.65
C SER A 501 -17.47 24.17 -8.86
#